data_AF-A0A3M1M8N9-F1
#
_entry.id   AF-A0A3M1M8N9-F1
#
_cell.length_a   1.000
_cell.length_b   1.000
_cell.length_c   1.000
_cell.angle_alpha   90.00
_cell.angle_beta   90.00
_cell.angle_gamma   90.00
#
_symmetry.space_group_name_H-M   'P 1'
#
loop_
_entity.id
_entity.type
_entity.pdbx_description
1 polymer ?
#
loop_
_entity_poly.entity_id
_entity_poly.type
_entity_poly.pdbx_seq_one_letter_code
_entity_poly.pdbx_strand_id
1 'polypeptide(L)'
;MPPGAAEAVEIYPGDSFWTLGLAERAGLAALSLALAAGLLLAARVLHRRCGRGWRGFALRLLASLALYWLFLWLSPQIYYTYFRAIIPGLPDQIVIGSPPGPGRLAGLLAFSPPRPSLAEHARAALGWALIALAFLRLSSSPCRPARRP
;
A
#
# COMPACT_ATOMS: atom_id res chain seq x y z
N MET A 1 10.42 -36.99 19.58
CA MET A 1 9.84 -35.99 18.66
C MET A 1 8.33 -36.12 18.71
N PRO A 2 7.57 -35.04 18.98
CA PRO A 2 6.11 -35.13 19.00
C PRO A 2 5.56 -35.35 17.58
N PRO A 3 4.64 -36.30 17.37
CA PRO A 3 4.08 -36.69 16.06
C PRO A 3 3.06 -35.68 15.50
N GLY A 4 3.31 -34.37 15.63
CA GLY A 4 2.44 -33.31 15.13
C GLY A 4 3.17 -32.15 14.43
N ALA A 5 4.50 -32.20 14.35
CA ALA A 5 5.29 -31.16 13.69
C ALA A 5 5.41 -31.33 12.17
N ALA A 6 5.11 -32.53 11.64
CA ALA A 6 5.16 -32.81 10.21
C ALA A 6 3.90 -32.34 9.47
N GLU A 7 2.71 -32.39 10.10
CA GLU A 7 1.44 -32.01 9.46
C GLU A 7 1.26 -30.49 9.31
N ALA A 8 1.91 -29.68 10.16
CA ALA A 8 1.81 -28.23 10.08
C ALA A 8 2.60 -27.61 8.90
N VAL A 9 3.51 -28.37 8.28
CA VAL A 9 4.37 -27.90 7.18
C VAL A 9 3.63 -27.90 5.83
N GLU A 10 2.45 -28.55 5.75
CA GLU A 10 1.78 -28.87 4.48
C GLU A 10 0.41 -28.19 4.27
N ILE A 11 0.03 -27.20 5.08
CA ILE A 11 -1.37 -26.73 5.09
C ILE A 11 -1.74 -25.87 3.86
N TYR A 12 -0.78 -25.24 3.15
CA TYR A 12 -1.05 -24.57 1.86
C TYR A 12 0.19 -24.58 0.92
N PRO A 13 0.40 -25.66 0.13
CA PRO A 13 1.37 -25.63 -0.96
C PRO A 13 0.95 -24.55 -1.97
N GLY A 14 1.61 -23.40 -1.97
CA GLY A 14 1.22 -22.24 -2.80
C GLY A 14 1.14 -20.90 -2.06
N ASP A 15 1.20 -20.87 -0.73
CA ASP A 15 1.09 -19.63 0.08
C ASP A 15 2.23 -18.63 -0.19
N SER A 16 3.41 -19.11 -0.59
CA SER A 16 4.57 -18.25 -0.78
C SER A 16 4.67 -17.71 -2.22
N PHE A 17 5.21 -16.50 -2.37
CA PHE A 17 5.50 -15.91 -3.69
C PHE A 17 6.30 -16.84 -4.61
N TRP A 18 7.20 -17.64 -4.03
CA TRP A 18 8.09 -18.55 -4.75
C TRP A 18 7.47 -19.91 -5.07
N THR A 19 6.29 -20.21 -4.52
CA THR A 19 5.50 -21.40 -4.86
C THR A 19 4.46 -21.13 -5.94
N LEU A 20 4.15 -19.85 -6.19
CA LEU A 20 3.24 -19.44 -7.27
C LEU A 20 3.84 -19.72 -8.66
N GLY A 21 2.97 -20.01 -9.64
CA GLY A 21 3.31 -20.05 -11.06
C GLY A 21 3.69 -18.67 -11.62
N LEU A 22 4.28 -18.64 -12.81
CA LEU A 22 4.73 -17.39 -13.44
C LEU A 22 3.58 -16.37 -13.62
N ALA A 23 2.42 -16.84 -14.10
CA ALA A 23 1.25 -15.99 -14.31
C ALA A 23 0.74 -15.37 -13.01
N GLU A 24 0.72 -16.14 -11.92
CA GLU A 24 0.28 -15.70 -10.60
C GLU A 24 1.23 -14.67 -9.98
N ARG A 25 2.55 -14.86 -10.15
CA ARG A 25 3.56 -13.87 -9.74
C ARG A 25 3.42 -12.58 -10.53
N ALA A 26 3.21 -12.68 -11.85
CA ALA A 26 3.02 -11.53 -12.72
C ALA A 26 1.76 -10.74 -12.34
N GLY A 27 0.64 -11.43 -12.08
CA GLY A 27 -0.60 -10.81 -11.61
C GLY A 27 -0.45 -10.12 -10.25
N LEU A 28 0.30 -10.73 -9.32
CA LEU A 28 0.57 -10.13 -8.01
C LEU A 28 1.46 -8.88 -8.12
N ALA A 29 2.47 -8.91 -8.98
CA ALA A 29 3.31 -7.75 -9.28
C ALA A 29 2.49 -6.62 -9.93
N ALA A 30 1.65 -6.95 -10.91
CA ALA A 30 0.75 -6.00 -11.56
C ALA A 30 -0.24 -5.38 -10.57
N LEU A 31 -0.84 -6.18 -9.68
CA LEU A 31 -1.71 -5.71 -8.60
C LEU A 31 -0.97 -4.75 -7.66
N SER A 32 0.25 -5.10 -7.25
CA SER A 32 1.07 -4.27 -6.37
C SER A 32 1.39 -2.91 -7.00
N LEU A 33 1.76 -2.90 -8.29
CA LEU A 33 2.00 -1.68 -9.06
C LEU A 33 0.72 -0.86 -9.23
N ALA A 34 -0.41 -1.50 -9.54
CA ALA A 34 -1.69 -0.82 -9.69
C ALA A 34 -2.13 -0.13 -8.39
N LEU A 35 -1.98 -0.80 -7.24
CA LEU A 35 -2.26 -0.22 -5.93
C LEU A 35 -1.35 0.96 -5.63
N ALA A 36 -0.04 0.83 -5.87
CA ALA A 36 0.91 1.91 -5.65
C ALA A 36 0.60 3.14 -6.55
N ALA A 37 0.35 2.91 -7.84
CA ALA A 37 -0.03 3.95 -8.78
C ALA A 37 -1.37 4.62 -8.38
N GLY A 38 -2.37 3.82 -7.99
CA GLY A 38 -3.66 4.31 -7.51
C GLY A 38 -3.51 5.21 -6.28
N LEU A 39 -2.68 4.82 -5.32
CA LEU A 39 -2.35 5.64 -4.14
C LEU A 39 -1.70 6.97 -4.51
N LEU A 40 -0.69 6.95 -5.39
CA LEU A 40 0.01 8.15 -5.84
C LEU A 40 -0.92 9.10 -6.61
N LEU A 41 -1.81 8.55 -7.45
CA LEU A 41 -2.85 9.32 -8.15
C LEU A 41 -3.86 9.92 -7.17
N ALA A 42 -4.34 9.15 -6.20
CA ALA A 42 -5.25 9.63 -5.16
C ALA A 42 -4.63 10.78 -4.36
N ALA A 43 -3.38 10.62 -3.92
CA ALA A 43 -2.62 11.67 -3.24
C ALA A 43 -2.48 12.93 -4.12
N ARG A 44 -2.14 12.77 -5.41
CA ARG A 44 -2.04 13.89 -6.35
C ARG A 44 -3.37 14.64 -6.50
N VAL A 45 -4.49 13.92 -6.62
CA VAL A 45 -5.83 14.53 -6.73
C VAL A 45 -6.20 15.26 -5.44
N LEU A 46 -5.93 14.66 -4.28
CA LEU A 46 -6.21 15.25 -2.98
C LEU A 46 -5.36 16.50 -2.72
N HIS A 47 -4.07 16.45 -3.06
CA HIS A 47 -3.14 17.57 -2.89
C HIS A 47 -3.51 18.79 -3.74
N ARG A 48 -4.14 18.61 -4.90
CA ARG A 48 -4.65 19.73 -5.72
C ARG A 48 -5.78 20.52 -5.04
N ARG A 49 -6.47 19.91 -4.06
CA ARG A 49 -7.52 20.57 -3.28
C ARG A 49 -6.96 21.32 -2.07
N CYS A 50 -5.71 21.08 -1.70
CA CYS A 50 -5.06 21.78 -0.60
C CYS A 50 -4.61 23.18 -1.03
N GLY A 51 -4.87 24.18 -0.19
CA GLY A 51 -4.45 25.56 -0.44
C GLY A 51 -2.92 25.74 -0.48
N ARG A 52 -2.47 26.97 -0.74
CA ARG A 52 -1.03 27.31 -0.67
C ARG A 52 -0.62 27.67 0.76
N GLY A 53 0.69 27.63 1.02
CA GLY A 53 1.29 27.99 2.32
C GLY A 53 1.41 26.83 3.31
N TRP A 54 1.77 27.14 4.55
CA TRP A 54 2.05 26.16 5.61
C TRP A 54 0.86 25.23 5.90
N ARG A 55 -0.36 25.79 6.03
CA ARG A 55 -1.58 24.99 6.25
C ARG A 55 -1.82 23.99 5.12
N GLY A 56 -1.62 24.41 3.87
CA GLY A 56 -1.76 23.52 2.72
C GLY A 56 -0.67 22.45 2.64
N PHE A 57 0.55 22.77 3.06
CA PHE A 57 1.61 21.76 3.23
C PHE A 57 1.25 20.73 4.31
N ALA A 58 0.82 21.18 5.50
CA ALA A 58 0.42 20.29 6.59
C ALA A 58 -0.72 19.34 6.18
N LEU A 59 -1.74 19.85 5.47
CA LEU A 59 -2.83 19.02 4.96
C LEU A 59 -2.38 17.98 3.94
N ARG A 60 -1.44 18.32 3.03
CA ARG A 60 -0.87 17.36 2.08
C ARG A 60 -0.08 16.27 2.77
N LEU A 61 0.71 16.65 3.78
CA LEU A 61 1.49 15.69 4.56
C LEU A 61 0.57 14.74 5.34
N LEU A 62 -0.44 15.28 6.03
CA LEU A 62 -1.44 14.48 6.75
C LEU A 62 -2.22 13.56 5.81
N ALA A 63 -2.64 14.06 4.64
CA ALA A 63 -3.29 13.27 3.61
C ALA A 63 -2.41 12.12 3.11
N SER A 64 -1.13 12.37 2.88
CA SER A 64 -0.15 11.36 2.44
C SER A 64 0.04 10.27 3.50
N LEU A 65 0.18 10.66 4.77
CA LEU A 65 0.29 9.73 5.90
C LEU A 65 -0.99 8.91 6.08
N ALA A 66 -2.17 9.53 5.96
CA ALA A 66 -3.45 8.85 6.05
C ALA A 66 -3.64 7.83 4.93
N LEU A 67 -3.29 8.18 3.69
CA LEU A 67 -3.34 7.25 2.55
C LEU A 67 -2.38 6.08 2.72
N TYR A 68 -1.14 6.36 3.19
CA TYR A 68 -0.17 5.32 3.46
C TYR A 68 -0.64 4.37 4.56
N TRP A 69 -1.16 4.92 5.67
CA TRP A 69 -1.72 4.15 6.79
C TRP A 69 -2.91 3.28 6.33
N LEU A 70 -3.83 3.84 5.54
CA LEU A 70 -4.96 3.11 4.99
C LEU A 70 -4.52 1.96 4.09
N PHE A 71 -3.49 2.18 3.26
CA PHE A 71 -2.93 1.12 2.43
C PHE A 71 -2.33 -0.01 3.24
N LEU A 72 -1.55 0.29 4.29
CA LEU A 72 -1.01 -0.75 5.17
C LEU A 72 -2.11 -1.56 5.85
N TRP A 73 -3.24 -0.92 6.18
CA TRP A 73 -4.37 -1.57 6.82
C TRP A 73 -5.20 -2.44 5.85
N LEU A 74 -5.46 -1.93 4.65
CA LEU A 74 -6.36 -2.57 3.68
C LEU A 74 -5.66 -3.59 2.79
N SER A 75 -4.37 -3.40 2.50
CA SER A 75 -3.62 -4.25 1.58
C SER A 75 -3.63 -5.75 1.92
N PRO A 76 -3.59 -6.21 3.19
CA PRO A 76 -3.71 -7.63 3.50
C PRO A 76 -4.96 -8.28 2.90
N GLN A 77 -6.11 -7.59 2.95
CA GLN A 77 -7.35 -8.11 2.35
C GLN A 77 -7.32 -8.11 0.84
N ILE A 78 -6.75 -7.07 0.24
CA ILE A 78 -6.67 -6.97 -1.22
C ILE A 78 -5.81 -8.12 -1.75
N TYR A 79 -4.65 -8.37 -1.13
CA TYR A 79 -3.80 -9.51 -1.50
C TYR A 79 -4.49 -10.84 -1.21
N TYR A 80 -5.17 -10.99 -0.08
CA TYR A 80 -5.92 -12.21 0.22
C TYR A 80 -7.00 -12.50 -0.81
N THR A 81 -7.73 -11.47 -1.24
CA THR A 81 -8.76 -11.58 -2.28
C THR A 81 -8.16 -12.03 -3.60
N TYR A 82 -6.98 -11.51 -3.96
CA TYR A 82 -6.22 -11.99 -5.11
C TYR A 82 -5.83 -13.47 -4.97
N PHE A 83 -5.26 -13.87 -3.82
CA PHE A 83 -4.88 -15.26 -3.57
C PHE A 83 -6.07 -16.22 -3.63
N ARG A 84 -7.23 -15.83 -3.11
CA ARG A 84 -8.46 -16.63 -3.20
C ARG A 84 -8.93 -16.84 -4.64
N ALA A 85 -8.63 -15.90 -5.54
CA ALA A 85 -8.98 -16.04 -6.95
C ALA A 85 -8.06 -17.02 -7.70
N ILE A 86 -6.82 -17.21 -7.24
CA ILE A 86 -5.82 -18.06 -7.92
C ILE A 86 -5.59 -19.40 -7.23
N ILE A 87 -5.79 -19.51 -5.91
CA ILE A 87 -5.64 -20.74 -5.15
C ILE A 87 -7.05 -21.27 -4.79
N PRO A 88 -7.51 -22.35 -5.43
CA PRO A 88 -8.81 -22.93 -5.13
C PRO A 88 -8.83 -23.51 -3.71
N GLY A 89 -9.97 -23.36 -3.01
CA GLY A 89 -10.16 -23.91 -1.66
C GLY A 89 -9.75 -22.97 -0.52
N LEU A 90 -9.28 -21.75 -0.81
CA LEU A 90 -9.10 -20.74 0.24
C LEU A 90 -10.45 -20.34 0.85
N PRO A 91 -10.56 -20.26 2.19
CA PRO A 91 -11.80 -19.89 2.86
C PRO A 91 -12.24 -18.46 2.52
N ASP A 92 -13.53 -18.19 2.64
CA ASP A 92 -14.02 -16.82 2.59
C ASP A 92 -13.89 -16.18 3.97
N GLN A 93 -12.84 -15.37 4.17
CA GLN A 93 -12.59 -14.71 5.45
C GLN A 93 -12.05 -13.30 5.28
N ILE A 94 -12.33 -12.49 6.29
CA ILE A 94 -11.74 -11.17 6.45
C ILE A 94 -10.42 -11.33 7.20
N VAL A 95 -9.32 -10.96 6.56
CA VAL A 95 -7.96 -10.99 7.13
C VAL A 95 -7.51 -9.63 7.66
N ILE A 96 -8.34 -8.60 7.50
CA ILE A 96 -8.10 -7.28 8.09
C ILE A 96 -8.29 -7.38 9.60
N GLY A 97 -7.22 -7.12 10.34
CA GLY A 97 -7.28 -6.94 11.80
C GLY A 97 -7.34 -5.47 12.20
N SER A 98 -6.90 -5.19 13.43
CA SER A 98 -6.75 -3.82 13.92
C SER A 98 -5.80 -3.02 13.03
N PRO A 99 -6.08 -1.73 12.80
CA PRO A 99 -5.21 -0.89 12.01
C PRO A 99 -3.81 -0.76 12.63
N PRO A 100 -2.78 -0.50 11.81
CA PRO A 100 -1.41 -0.38 12.29
C PRO A 100 -1.29 0.83 13.23
N GLY A 101 -0.70 0.59 14.41
CA GLY A 101 -0.39 1.67 15.36
C GLY A 101 0.71 2.61 14.83
N PRO A 102 0.83 3.82 15.41
CA PRO A 102 1.80 4.83 14.95
C PRO A 102 3.25 4.34 15.05
N GLY A 103 3.60 3.53 16.05
CA GLY A 103 4.93 2.95 16.18
C GLY A 103 5.32 2.04 15.01
N ARG A 104 4.37 1.26 14.46
CA ARG A 104 4.62 0.44 13.27
C ARG A 104 4.82 1.30 12.02
N LEU A 105 4.04 2.38 11.90
CA LEU A 105 4.18 3.32 10.79
C LEU A 105 5.56 4.01 10.81
N ALA A 106 5.98 4.47 11.99
CA ALA A 106 7.29 5.08 12.20
C ALA A 106 8.43 4.09 11.93
N GLY A 107 8.32 2.86 12.43
CA GLY A 107 9.31 1.80 12.16
C GLY A 107 9.47 1.51 10.67
N LEU A 108 8.38 1.45 9.90
CA LEU A 108 8.43 1.28 8.45
C LEU A 108 9.10 2.46 7.74
N LEU A 109 8.71 3.69 8.08
CA LEU A 109 9.31 4.89 7.49
C LEU A 109 10.80 5.05 7.86
N ALA A 110 11.21 4.53 9.01
CA ALA A 110 12.59 4.47 9.47
C ALA A 110 13.39 3.29 8.88
N PHE A 111 12.80 2.49 7.98
CA PHE A 111 13.41 1.26 7.45
C PHE A 111 13.84 0.27 8.55
N SER A 112 13.13 0.27 9.67
CA SER A 112 13.38 -0.62 10.81
C SER A 112 12.13 -1.49 11.12
N PRO A 113 11.72 -2.34 10.17
CA PRO A 113 10.63 -3.29 10.43
C PRO A 113 11.12 -4.42 11.36
N PRO A 114 10.23 -4.99 12.20
CA PRO A 114 10.59 -6.13 13.06
C PRO A 114 11.09 -7.37 12.29
N ARG A 115 10.67 -7.51 11.03
CA ARG A 115 11.11 -8.56 10.11
C ARG A 115 11.53 -7.92 8.79
N PRO A 116 12.83 -7.72 8.54
CA PRO A 116 13.31 -7.10 7.31
C PRO A 116 13.01 -8.01 6.12
N SER A 117 12.27 -7.48 5.14
CA SER A 117 12.02 -8.14 3.85
C SER A 117 11.95 -7.11 2.74
N LEU A 118 12.10 -7.55 1.47
CA LEU A 118 11.98 -6.67 0.30
C LEU A 118 10.61 -5.98 0.26
N ALA A 119 9.55 -6.69 0.64
CA ALA A 119 8.20 -6.14 0.70
C ALA A 119 8.07 -5.00 1.73
N GLU A 120 8.70 -5.13 2.90
CA GLU A 120 8.71 -4.03 3.89
C GLU A 120 9.50 -2.81 3.39
N HIS A 121 10.61 -3.03 2.68
CA HIS A 121 11.35 -1.92 2.05
C HIS A 121 10.54 -1.24 0.94
N ALA A 122 9.81 -2.00 0.13
CA ALA A 122 8.92 -1.47 -0.89
C ALA A 122 7.77 -0.65 -0.27
N ARG A 123 7.20 -1.10 0.86
CA ARG A 123 6.21 -0.33 1.63
C ARG A 123 6.80 0.97 2.17
N ALA A 124 8.00 0.92 2.75
CA ALA A 124 8.72 2.11 3.21
C ALA A 124 8.97 3.10 2.06
N ALA A 125 9.44 2.61 0.91
CA ALA A 125 9.66 3.42 -0.29
C ALA A 125 8.35 4.07 -0.79
N LEU A 126 7.23 3.36 -0.78
CA LEU A 126 5.91 3.92 -1.12
C LEU A 126 5.48 5.02 -0.13
N GLY A 127 5.70 4.82 1.17
CA GLY A 127 5.45 5.83 2.19
C GLY A 127 6.26 7.11 1.94
N TRP A 128 7.55 6.96 1.65
CA TRP A 128 8.42 8.09 1.27
C TRP A 128 8.02 8.75 -0.05
N ALA A 129 7.58 7.99 -1.05
CA ALA A 129 7.08 8.54 -2.31
C ALA A 129 5.84 9.42 -2.11
N LEU A 130 4.91 9.00 -1.26
CA LEU A 130 3.74 9.80 -0.88
C LEU A 130 4.14 11.07 -0.13
N ILE A 131 5.05 10.96 0.85
CA ILE A 131 5.57 12.12 1.59
C ILE A 131 6.25 13.10 0.63
N ALA A 132 7.14 12.63 -0.26
CA ALA A 132 7.81 13.46 -1.24
C ALA A 132 6.82 14.20 -2.15
N LEU A 133 5.72 13.55 -2.54
CA LEU A 133 4.65 14.17 -3.32
C LEU A 133 3.95 15.33 -2.58
N ALA A 134 3.96 15.34 -1.25
CA ALA A 134 3.46 16.48 -0.46
C ALA A 134 4.35 17.74 -0.59
N PHE A 135 5.65 17.57 -0.84
CA PHE A 135 6.59 18.67 -1.08
C PHE A 135 6.46 19.24 -2.49
N LEU A 136 6.08 18.41 -3.46
CA LEU A 136 5.88 18.86 -4.83
C LEU A 136 4.75 19.88 -4.90
N ARG A 137 5.07 21.07 -5.45
CA ARG A 137 4.07 22.09 -5.78
C ARG A 137 3.33 21.63 -7.03
N LEU A 138 2.22 20.93 -6.83
CA LEU A 138 1.30 20.62 -7.91
C LEU A 138 0.58 21.92 -8.29
N SER A 139 1.03 22.58 -9.35
CA SER A 139 0.29 23.74 -9.86
C SER A 139 -1.06 23.26 -10.37
N SER A 140 -2.13 23.71 -9.73
CA SER A 140 -3.42 23.80 -10.39
C SER A 140 -3.28 24.91 -11.41
N SER A 141 -3.19 24.57 -12.70
CA SER A 141 -3.28 25.56 -13.77
C SER A 141 -4.49 26.46 -13.47
N PRO A 142 -4.33 27.78 -13.38
CA PRO A 142 -5.49 28.65 -13.23
C PRO A 142 -6.39 28.38 -14.43
N CYS A 143 -7.66 28.06 -14.14
CA CYS A 143 -8.70 28.03 -15.16
C CYS A 143 -8.62 29.39 -15.86
N ARG A 144 -8.13 29.40 -17.10
CA ARG A 144 -7.92 30.63 -17.87
C ARG A 144 -9.31 31.26 -17.99
N PRO A 145 -9.57 32.45 -17.41
CA PRO A 145 -10.88 33.05 -17.55
C PRO A 145 -11.12 33.21 -19.06
N ALA A 146 -12.23 32.65 -19.53
CA ALA A 146 -12.64 32.79 -20.91
C ALA A 146 -12.67 34.29 -21.21
N ARG A 147 -11.79 34.74 -22.11
CA ARG A 147 -11.84 36.08 -22.70
C ARG A 147 -13.24 36.20 -23.30
N ARG A 148 -14.12 36.99 -22.67
CA ARG A 148 -15.36 37.37 -23.32
C ARG A 148 -15.01 38.34 -24.47
N PRO A 149 -15.62 38.18 -25.65
CA PRO A 149 -15.42 39.06 -26.81
C PRO A 149 -15.92 40.48 -26.51
#